data_AF-A0ABC8K0P7-F1
#
_entry.id   AF-A0ABC8K0P7-F1
#
_cell.length_a   1.000
_cell.length_b   1.000
_cell.length_c   1.000
_cell.angle_alpha   90.00
_cell.angle_beta   90.00
_cell.angle_gamma   90.00
#
_symmetry.space_group_name_H-M   'P 1'
#
loop_
_entity.id
_entity.type
_entity.pdbx_description
1 polymer ?
#
loop_
_entity_poly.entity_id
_entity_poly.type
_entity_poly.pdbx_seq_one_letter_code
_entity_poly.pdbx_strand_id
1 'polypeptide(L)'
;MIGQSDDEYWSSLDKNEQAKFLDAFLVCDSGKVRSTFVGLTTTSSGISEQKKDDVRKVLIGSLLKRLEKLAFDDDVEGSLQMRVVFNVYKDFASNLSQEECRLILLPLYKVCQGFTGKVISHEVKQLAEEVRDGIRDKILGIPMFVQVYSEIKKSLEAKRDKRKREEKIMAVVNPERNAKRKLKLASKNKANKKRTMSSKMARWSRS
;
A
#
# COMPACT_ATOMS: atom_id res chain seq x y z
N MET A 1 10.80 -28.74 -14.14
CA MET A 1 11.98 -27.88 -14.34
C MET A 1 12.32 -27.26 -13.01
N ILE A 2 13.60 -27.37 -12.65
CA ILE A 2 14.19 -27.09 -11.34
C ILE A 2 14.12 -25.57 -11.06
N GLY A 3 13.77 -25.23 -9.82
CA GLY A 3 13.63 -23.86 -9.35
C GLY A 3 14.94 -23.08 -9.47
N GLN A 4 14.86 -21.93 -10.12
CA GLN A 4 15.84 -20.87 -9.95
C GLN A 4 15.72 -20.38 -8.50
N SER A 5 16.79 -20.53 -7.72
CA SER A 5 16.87 -19.87 -6.41
C SER A 5 17.00 -18.36 -6.62
N ASP A 6 16.31 -17.58 -5.79
CA ASP A 6 16.30 -16.11 -5.83
C ASP A 6 17.71 -15.48 -5.71
N ASP A 7 18.70 -16.30 -5.35
CA ASP A 7 20.13 -16.05 -5.15
C ASP A 7 20.87 -15.58 -6.40
N GLU A 8 20.47 -16.13 -7.54
CA GLU A 8 21.14 -15.84 -8.80
C GLU A 8 20.66 -14.49 -9.33
N TYR A 9 19.44 -14.06 -8.99
CA TYR A 9 18.82 -12.91 -9.59
C TYR A 9 19.67 -11.64 -9.44
N TRP A 10 19.96 -11.17 -8.22
CA TRP A 10 20.70 -9.90 -8.04
C TRP A 10 22.11 -9.94 -8.62
N SER A 11 22.84 -11.03 -8.41
CA SER A 11 24.21 -11.20 -8.91
C SER A 11 24.27 -11.47 -10.42
N SER A 12 23.19 -11.96 -11.02
CA SER A 12 23.05 -12.16 -12.47
C SER A 12 22.71 -10.88 -13.22
N LEU A 13 22.13 -9.88 -12.52
CA LEU A 13 21.85 -8.57 -13.11
C LEU A 13 23.16 -7.87 -13.47
N ASP A 14 23.20 -7.26 -14.64
CA ASP A 14 24.33 -6.43 -15.02
C ASP A 14 24.40 -5.16 -14.15
N LYS A 15 25.56 -4.48 -14.17
CA LYS A 15 25.76 -3.26 -13.35
C LYS A 15 24.77 -2.14 -13.70
N ASN A 16 24.32 -2.06 -14.95
CA ASN A 16 23.31 -1.10 -15.40
C ASN A 16 21.91 -1.46 -14.90
N GLU A 17 21.55 -2.74 -14.86
CA GLU A 17 20.29 -3.25 -14.33
C GLU A 17 20.22 -3.05 -12.81
N GLN A 18 21.29 -3.36 -12.09
CA GLN A 18 21.42 -3.06 -10.66
C GLN A 18 21.28 -1.54 -10.41
N ALA A 19 21.91 -0.70 -11.24
CA ALA A 19 21.79 0.75 -11.14
C ALA A 19 20.35 1.23 -11.38
N LYS A 20 19.66 0.71 -12.40
CA LYS A 20 18.24 1.02 -12.66
C LYS A 20 17.34 0.61 -11.50
N PHE A 21 17.61 -0.52 -10.86
CA PHE A 21 16.91 -0.92 -9.63
C PHE A 21 17.12 0.10 -8.51
N LEU A 22 18.37 0.52 -8.29
CA LEU A 22 18.70 1.55 -7.29
C LEU A 22 18.09 2.92 -7.60
N ASP A 23 17.99 3.28 -8.89
CA ASP A 23 17.32 4.51 -9.33
C ASP A 23 15.80 4.41 -9.12
N ALA A 24 15.20 3.25 -9.38
CA ALA A 24 13.80 3.01 -9.02
C ALA A 24 13.56 3.21 -7.52
N PHE A 25 14.51 2.84 -6.64
CA PHE A 25 14.42 3.12 -5.20
C PHE A 25 14.39 4.61 -4.87
N LEU A 26 15.13 5.45 -5.60
CA LEU A 26 15.09 6.91 -5.44
C LEU A 26 13.69 7.47 -5.75
N VAL A 27 13.01 6.90 -6.74
CA VAL A 27 11.64 7.29 -7.11
C VAL A 27 10.59 6.71 -6.16
N CYS A 28 10.80 5.47 -5.69
CA CYS A 28 9.81 4.72 -4.92
C CYS A 28 9.79 5.04 -3.42
N ASP A 29 10.90 5.32 -2.72
CA ASP A 29 10.84 5.52 -1.26
C ASP A 29 11.92 6.40 -0.57
N SER A 30 11.59 6.71 0.69
CA SER A 30 12.16 7.70 1.60
C SER A 30 13.55 7.38 2.18
N GLY A 31 14.58 7.08 1.39
CA GLY A 31 15.99 6.96 1.82
C GLY A 31 16.35 5.80 2.79
N LYS A 32 15.47 5.42 3.72
CA LYS A 32 15.61 4.33 4.69
C LYS A 32 15.66 2.96 4.01
N VAL A 33 14.77 2.73 3.04
CA VAL A 33 14.75 1.47 2.26
C VAL A 33 16.06 1.27 1.51
N ARG A 34 16.62 2.34 0.92
CA ARG A 34 17.93 2.30 0.27
C ARG A 34 19.04 1.96 1.26
N SER A 35 19.06 2.57 2.44
CA SER A 35 20.07 2.26 3.47
C SER A 35 20.00 0.80 3.93
N THR A 36 18.79 0.25 4.12
CA THR A 36 18.60 -1.15 4.50
C THR A 36 19.01 -2.10 3.39
N PHE A 37 18.60 -1.80 2.14
CA PHE A 37 18.98 -2.58 0.97
C PHE A 37 20.50 -2.63 0.78
N VAL A 38 21.16 -1.46 0.80
CA VAL A 38 22.63 -1.37 0.67
C VAL A 38 23.31 -2.19 1.76
N GLY A 39 22.87 -2.10 3.01
CA GLY A 39 23.43 -2.87 4.12
C GLY A 39 23.27 -4.39 3.97
N LEU A 40 22.21 -4.85 3.29
CA LEU A 40 22.00 -6.27 2.99
C LEU A 40 22.88 -6.76 1.82
N THR A 41 23.19 -5.88 0.86
CA THR A 41 23.96 -6.24 -0.34
C THR A 41 25.47 -6.03 -0.22
N THR A 42 25.98 -5.20 0.70
CA THR A 42 27.43 -4.89 0.83
C THR A 42 28.23 -5.88 1.68
N THR A 43 27.59 -6.74 2.48
CA THR A 43 28.33 -7.76 3.23
C THR A 43 28.82 -8.86 2.29
N SER A 44 30.12 -8.81 1.95
CA SER A 44 30.83 -9.67 0.98
C SER A 44 31.09 -11.12 1.43
N SER A 45 30.43 -11.59 2.49
CA SER A 45 30.46 -13.00 2.89
C SER A 45 29.17 -13.63 2.40
N GLY A 46 29.28 -14.71 1.61
CA GLY A 46 28.20 -15.35 0.86
C GLY A 46 26.80 -15.17 1.43
N ILE A 47 25.88 -14.69 0.60
CA ILE A 47 24.51 -14.37 1.02
C ILE A 47 23.84 -15.68 1.46
N SER A 48 23.58 -15.81 2.76
CA SER A 48 22.79 -16.92 3.30
C SER A 48 21.34 -16.80 2.82
N GLU A 49 20.62 -17.92 2.68
CA GLU A 49 19.18 -17.95 2.32
C GLU A 49 18.35 -16.90 3.06
N GLN A 50 18.63 -16.73 4.34
CA GLN A 50 17.97 -15.73 5.18
C GLN A 50 18.17 -14.29 4.69
N LYS A 51 19.39 -13.93 4.26
CA LYS A 51 19.67 -12.60 3.71
C LYS A 51 19.00 -12.39 2.34
N LYS A 52 18.86 -13.45 1.52
CA LYS A 52 18.17 -13.35 0.22
C LYS A 52 16.68 -13.03 0.42
N ASP A 53 16.03 -13.77 1.32
CA ASP A 53 14.64 -13.54 1.67
C ASP A 53 14.43 -12.12 2.23
N ASP A 54 15.37 -11.63 3.04
CA ASP A 54 15.34 -10.25 3.55
C ASP A 54 15.49 -9.20 2.44
N VAL A 55 16.37 -9.43 1.45
CA VAL A 55 16.50 -8.55 0.29
C VAL A 55 15.21 -8.52 -0.52
N ARG A 56 14.64 -9.68 -0.86
CA ARG A 56 13.38 -9.78 -1.60
C ARG A 56 12.24 -9.08 -0.86
N LYS A 57 12.10 -9.31 0.44
CA LYS A 57 11.10 -8.63 1.29
C LYS A 57 11.25 -7.12 1.27
N VAL A 58 12.48 -6.60 1.32
CA VAL A 58 12.73 -5.16 1.24
C VAL A 58 12.34 -4.62 -0.14
N LEU A 59 12.75 -5.32 -1.22
CA LEU A 59 12.45 -4.94 -2.60
C LEU A 59 10.94 -4.93 -2.87
N ILE A 60 10.31 -6.10 -2.79
CA ILE A 60 8.90 -6.29 -3.12
C ILE A 60 8.01 -5.58 -2.12
N GLY A 61 8.32 -5.66 -0.83
CA GLY A 61 7.54 -5.00 0.21
C GLY A 61 7.49 -3.48 0.07
N SER A 62 8.60 -2.85 -0.33
CA SER A 62 8.62 -1.40 -0.58
C SER A 62 7.81 -1.00 -1.82
N LEU A 63 7.89 -1.78 -2.90
CA LEU A 63 7.10 -1.57 -4.11
C LEU A 63 5.60 -1.72 -3.83
N LEU A 64 5.19 -2.81 -3.18
CA LEU A 64 3.79 -3.05 -2.81
C LEU A 64 3.23 -1.94 -1.92
N LYS A 65 4.04 -1.45 -0.97
CA LYS A 65 3.68 -0.32 -0.11
C LYS A 65 3.57 1.00 -0.86
N ARG A 66 4.41 1.22 -1.88
CA ARG A 66 4.31 2.39 -2.76
C ARG A 66 3.06 2.32 -3.62
N LEU A 67 2.72 1.14 -4.16
CA LEU A 67 1.48 0.90 -4.89
C LEU A 67 0.25 1.12 -4.00
N GLU A 68 0.28 0.67 -2.74
CA GLU A 68 -0.81 0.96 -1.78
C GLU A 68 -1.00 2.48 -1.59
N LYS A 69 0.10 3.23 -1.39
CA LYS A 69 0.02 4.69 -1.26
C LYS A 69 -0.57 5.33 -2.51
N LEU A 70 -0.12 4.91 -3.69
CA LEU A 70 -0.60 5.42 -4.98
C LEU A 70 -2.10 5.12 -5.17
N ALA A 71 -2.57 3.93 -4.80
CA ALA A 71 -3.97 3.58 -4.90
C ALA A 71 -4.87 4.49 -4.03
N PHE A 72 -4.36 5.00 -2.91
CA PHE A 72 -5.14 5.83 -1.98
C PHE A 72 -4.77 7.30 -1.99
N ASP A 73 -4.03 7.79 -2.99
CA ASP A 73 -3.69 9.21 -3.08
C ASP A 73 -4.95 10.09 -3.21
N ASP A 74 -4.86 11.34 -2.77
CA ASP A 74 -5.98 12.28 -2.66
C ASP A 74 -6.31 13.01 -3.98
N ASP A 75 -5.71 12.57 -5.09
CA ASP A 75 -5.88 13.18 -6.40
C ASP A 75 -7.26 12.90 -7.04
N VAL A 76 -7.63 13.80 -7.97
CA VAL A 76 -8.93 13.82 -8.67
C VAL A 76 -9.21 12.52 -9.47
N GLU A 77 -8.17 11.73 -9.74
CA GLU A 77 -8.22 10.47 -10.50
C GLU A 77 -8.04 9.22 -9.61
N GLY A 78 -8.35 9.30 -8.31
CA GLY A 78 -8.16 8.19 -7.38
C GLY A 78 -8.81 6.86 -7.81
N SER A 79 -9.92 6.90 -8.56
CA SER A 79 -10.54 5.66 -9.10
C SER A 79 -9.73 5.01 -10.22
N LEU A 80 -9.01 5.79 -11.03
CA LEU A 80 -8.13 5.28 -12.09
C LEU A 80 -6.88 4.67 -11.48
N GLN A 81 -6.26 5.34 -10.50
CA GLN A 81 -5.08 4.83 -9.80
C GLN A 81 -5.36 3.51 -9.09
N MET A 82 -6.50 3.40 -8.37
CA MET A 82 -6.92 2.13 -7.78
C MET A 82 -7.08 1.03 -8.82
N ARG A 83 -7.71 1.33 -9.95
CA ARG A 83 -7.92 0.35 -11.03
C ARG A 83 -6.59 -0.17 -11.58
N VAL A 84 -5.66 0.73 -11.88
CA VAL A 84 -4.32 0.36 -12.37
C VAL A 84 -3.60 -0.50 -11.34
N VAL A 85 -3.56 -0.08 -10.07
CA VAL A 85 -2.88 -0.84 -9.01
C VAL A 85 -3.50 -2.22 -8.80
N PHE A 86 -4.83 -2.34 -8.85
CA PHE A 86 -5.49 -3.64 -8.65
C PHE A 86 -5.32 -4.58 -9.85
N ASN A 87 -5.23 -4.06 -11.08
CA ASN A 87 -4.84 -4.88 -12.22
C ASN A 87 -3.39 -5.37 -12.08
N VAL A 88 -2.47 -4.51 -11.62
CA VAL A 88 -1.10 -4.97 -11.30
C VAL A 88 -1.14 -6.05 -10.23
N TYR A 89 -1.92 -5.91 -9.16
CA TYR A 89 -2.07 -7.00 -8.18
C TYR A 89 -2.63 -8.28 -8.81
N LYS A 90 -3.62 -8.17 -9.70
CA LYS A 90 -4.19 -9.32 -10.43
C LYS A 90 -3.13 -10.09 -11.21
N ASP A 91 -2.30 -9.36 -11.96
CA ASP A 91 -1.33 -9.95 -12.89
C ASP A 91 -0.12 -10.54 -12.15
N PHE A 92 0.30 -9.93 -11.05
CA PHE A 92 1.49 -10.35 -10.32
C PHE A 92 1.22 -11.29 -9.14
N ALA A 93 -0.03 -11.43 -8.67
CA ALA A 93 -0.34 -12.19 -7.47
C ALA A 93 0.20 -13.62 -7.48
N SER A 94 0.18 -14.32 -8.62
CA SER A 94 0.69 -15.70 -8.73
C SER A 94 2.20 -15.82 -8.51
N ASN A 95 2.95 -14.72 -8.66
CA ASN A 95 4.40 -14.68 -8.49
C ASN A 95 4.80 -14.22 -7.08
N LEU A 96 3.83 -13.84 -6.25
CA LEU A 96 4.07 -13.34 -4.91
C LEU A 96 4.08 -14.49 -3.90
N SER A 97 4.95 -14.37 -2.90
CA SER A 97 4.92 -15.23 -1.73
C SER A 97 3.66 -14.99 -0.90
N GLN A 98 3.39 -15.91 0.02
CA GLN A 98 2.27 -15.79 0.94
C GLN A 98 2.34 -14.50 1.78
N GLU A 99 3.53 -14.10 2.27
CA GLU A 99 3.73 -12.87 3.04
C GLU A 99 3.49 -11.62 2.17
N GLU A 100 3.95 -11.63 0.92
CA GLU A 100 3.72 -10.57 -0.05
C GLU A 100 2.23 -10.43 -0.38
N CYS A 101 1.51 -11.56 -0.48
CA CYS A 101 0.05 -11.58 -0.66
C CYS A 101 -0.70 -10.90 0.50
N ARG A 102 -0.18 -10.98 1.75
CA ARG A 102 -0.78 -10.27 2.90
C ARG A 102 -0.72 -8.75 2.71
N LEU A 103 0.35 -8.24 2.11
CA LEU A 103 0.53 -6.80 1.86
C LEU A 103 -0.50 -6.26 0.87
N ILE A 104 -0.84 -7.03 -0.18
CA ILE A 104 -1.86 -6.63 -1.17
C ILE A 104 -3.29 -6.91 -0.69
N LEU A 105 -3.51 -7.83 0.24
CA LEU A 105 -4.85 -8.06 0.81
C LEU A 105 -5.35 -6.88 1.65
N LEU A 106 -4.46 -6.12 2.28
CA LEU A 106 -4.81 -4.93 3.06
C LEU A 106 -5.52 -3.82 2.24
N PRO A 107 -4.96 -3.32 1.11
CA PRO A 107 -5.63 -2.34 0.28
C PRO A 107 -6.95 -2.87 -0.31
N LEU A 108 -7.00 -4.14 -0.71
CA LEU A 108 -8.22 -4.77 -1.22
C LEU A 108 -9.31 -4.82 -0.15
N TYR A 109 -8.98 -5.25 1.07
CA TYR A 109 -9.88 -5.23 2.22
C TYR A 109 -10.47 -3.84 2.43
N LYS A 110 -9.61 -2.79 2.40
CA LYS A 110 -10.07 -1.41 2.63
C LYS A 110 -11.12 -0.98 1.62
N VAL A 111 -10.96 -1.34 0.36
CA VAL A 111 -11.92 -1.03 -0.70
C VAL A 111 -13.20 -1.85 -0.54
N CYS A 112 -13.09 -3.17 -0.43
CA CYS A 112 -14.26 -4.06 -0.36
C CYS A 112 -15.14 -3.76 0.86
N GLN A 113 -14.52 -3.40 2.00
CA GLN A 113 -15.17 -3.20 3.29
C GLN A 113 -15.39 -1.73 3.66
N GLY A 114 -15.04 -0.78 2.79
CA GLY A 114 -15.29 0.66 3.01
C GLY A 114 -14.41 1.32 4.09
N PHE A 115 -13.19 0.85 4.31
CA PHE A 115 -12.22 1.47 5.23
C PHE A 115 -11.37 2.57 4.58
N THR A 116 -11.64 2.93 3.32
CA THR A 116 -10.94 4.02 2.61
C THR A 116 -11.35 5.41 3.10
N GLY A 117 -12.56 5.57 3.64
CA GLY A 117 -13.14 6.88 3.95
C GLY A 117 -13.48 7.71 2.70
N LYS A 118 -13.45 7.08 1.51
CA LYS A 118 -13.74 7.69 0.20
C LYS A 118 -14.93 6.97 -0.43
N VAL A 119 -15.68 7.66 -1.30
CA VAL A 119 -16.70 7.04 -2.15
C VAL A 119 -15.96 6.28 -3.26
N ILE A 120 -16.13 4.96 -3.29
CA ILE A 120 -15.51 4.08 -4.30
C ILE A 120 -16.58 3.69 -5.33
N SER A 121 -16.24 3.72 -6.61
CA SER A 121 -17.14 3.28 -7.67
C SER A 121 -17.37 1.77 -7.61
N HIS A 122 -18.55 1.33 -8.08
CA HIS A 122 -18.91 -0.09 -8.12
C HIS A 122 -17.87 -0.92 -8.89
N GLU A 123 -17.41 -0.43 -10.04
CA GLU A 123 -16.42 -1.11 -10.88
C GLU A 123 -15.10 -1.39 -10.16
N VAL A 124 -14.57 -0.40 -9.42
CA VAL A 124 -13.31 -0.56 -8.67
C VAL A 124 -13.49 -1.53 -7.51
N LYS A 125 -14.66 -1.50 -6.86
CA LYS A 125 -14.99 -2.46 -5.80
C LYS A 125 -15.08 -3.89 -6.35
N GLN A 126 -15.77 -4.08 -7.48
CA GLN A 126 -15.88 -5.37 -8.14
C GLN A 126 -14.52 -5.92 -8.55
N LEU A 127 -13.64 -5.08 -9.10
CA LEU A 127 -12.26 -5.46 -9.41
C LEU A 127 -11.50 -5.88 -8.14
N ALA A 128 -11.63 -5.13 -7.05
CA ALA A 128 -10.97 -5.48 -5.79
C ALA A 128 -11.47 -6.82 -5.22
N GLU A 129 -12.75 -7.12 -5.35
CA GLU A 129 -13.35 -8.40 -4.94
C GLU A 129 -12.86 -9.55 -5.83
N GLU A 130 -12.77 -9.35 -7.14
CA GLU A 130 -12.22 -10.33 -8.07
C GLU A 130 -10.76 -10.68 -7.73
N VAL A 131 -9.91 -9.67 -7.50
CA VAL A 131 -8.50 -9.88 -7.16
C VAL A 131 -8.38 -10.58 -5.80
N ARG A 132 -9.15 -10.16 -4.80
CA ARG A 132 -9.19 -10.81 -3.48
C ARG A 132 -9.57 -12.27 -3.58
N ASP A 133 -10.61 -12.59 -4.36
CA ASP A 133 -11.11 -13.95 -4.51
C ASP A 133 -10.13 -14.81 -5.30
N GLY A 134 -9.46 -14.23 -6.31
CA GLY A 134 -8.34 -14.89 -7.00
C GLY A 134 -7.21 -15.27 -6.04
N ILE A 135 -6.84 -14.38 -5.12
CA ILE A 135 -5.82 -14.67 -4.09
C ILE A 135 -6.29 -15.76 -3.12
N ARG A 136 -7.57 -15.72 -2.70
CA ARG A 136 -8.17 -16.74 -1.84
C ARG A 136 -8.13 -18.11 -2.50
N ASP A 137 -8.59 -18.20 -3.73
CA ASP A 137 -8.90 -19.48 -4.37
C ASP A 137 -7.67 -20.11 -5.03
N LYS A 138 -6.77 -19.30 -5.60
CA LYS A 138 -5.63 -19.81 -6.38
C LYS A 138 -4.30 -19.84 -5.63
N ILE A 139 -4.14 -19.03 -4.58
CA ILE A 139 -2.83 -18.80 -3.94
C ILE A 139 -2.81 -19.26 -2.49
N LEU A 140 -3.69 -18.70 -1.65
CA LEU A 140 -3.65 -18.96 -0.20
C LEU A 140 -4.46 -20.18 0.23
N GLY A 141 -5.55 -20.48 -0.48
CA GLY A 141 -6.57 -21.39 0.00
C GLY A 141 -7.45 -20.77 1.10
N ILE A 142 -8.64 -21.35 1.28
CA ILE A 142 -9.67 -20.85 2.21
C ILE A 142 -9.17 -20.72 3.65
N PRO A 143 -8.52 -21.72 4.27
CA PRO A 143 -8.16 -21.64 5.69
C PRO A 143 -7.19 -20.49 5.99
N MET A 144 -6.15 -20.38 5.15
CA MET A 144 -5.13 -19.34 5.31
C MET A 144 -5.68 -17.96 5.02
N PHE A 145 -6.52 -17.84 3.98
CA PHE A 145 -7.19 -16.59 3.67
C PHE A 145 -8.05 -16.11 4.84
N VAL A 146 -8.86 -16.99 5.43
CA VAL A 146 -9.71 -16.63 6.59
C VAL A 146 -8.86 -16.11 7.75
N GLN A 147 -7.74 -16.76 8.05
CA GLN A 147 -6.81 -16.29 9.08
C GLN A 147 -6.31 -14.87 8.78
N VAL A 148 -5.64 -14.67 7.64
CA VAL A 148 -5.05 -13.38 7.26
C VAL A 148 -6.09 -12.27 7.18
N TYR A 149 -7.25 -12.55 6.57
CA TYR A 149 -8.31 -11.56 6.39
C TYR A 149 -8.94 -11.17 7.74
N SER A 150 -9.01 -12.11 8.69
CA SER A 150 -9.46 -11.82 10.06
C SER A 150 -8.46 -10.98 10.85
N GLU A 151 -7.15 -11.22 10.67
CA GLU A 151 -6.08 -10.42 11.29
C GLU A 151 -6.10 -8.99 10.77
N ILE A 152 -6.25 -8.81 9.46
CA ILE A 152 -6.43 -7.49 8.83
C ILE A 152 -7.64 -6.78 9.43
N LYS A 153 -8.81 -7.44 9.49
CA LYS A 153 -10.03 -6.89 10.09
C LYS A 153 -9.78 -6.40 11.53
N LYS A 154 -9.26 -7.28 12.40
CA LYS A 154 -8.98 -6.96 13.80
C LYS A 154 -8.03 -5.76 13.93
N SER A 155 -6.98 -5.72 13.11
CA SER A 155 -6.00 -4.63 13.12
C SER A 155 -6.61 -3.28 12.74
N LEU A 156 -7.50 -3.26 11.75
CA LEU A 156 -8.16 -2.05 11.26
C LEU A 156 -9.24 -1.55 12.21
N GLU A 157 -10.01 -2.46 12.80
CA GLU A 157 -10.99 -2.16 13.85
C GLU A 157 -10.30 -1.59 15.09
N ALA A 158 -9.24 -2.23 15.58
CA ALA A 158 -8.44 -1.73 16.71
C ALA A 158 -7.90 -0.32 16.45
N LYS A 159 -7.36 -0.05 15.25
CA LYS A 159 -6.90 1.29 14.85
C LYS A 159 -8.04 2.32 14.77
N ARG A 160 -9.25 1.92 14.38
CA ARG A 160 -10.42 2.80 14.33
C ARG A 160 -10.93 3.10 15.73
N ASP A 161 -11.02 2.11 16.60
CA ASP A 161 -11.53 2.27 17.96
C ASP A 161 -10.55 3.02 18.86
N LYS A 162 -9.24 2.79 18.69
CA LYS A 162 -8.20 3.60 19.33
C LYS A 162 -8.37 5.08 19.00
N ARG A 163 -8.55 5.43 17.71
CA ARG A 163 -8.78 6.83 17.29
C ARG A 163 -10.03 7.44 17.92
N LYS A 164 -11.14 6.68 17.96
CA LYS A 164 -12.39 7.13 18.61
C LYS A 164 -12.20 7.35 20.12
N ARG A 165 -11.51 6.44 20.81
CA ARG A 165 -11.25 6.52 22.24
C ARG A 165 -10.35 7.71 22.57
N GLU A 166 -9.26 7.88 21.83
CA GLU A 166 -8.34 9.02 22.00
C GLU A 166 -9.04 10.37 21.79
N GLU A 167 -9.93 10.47 20.79
CA GLU A 167 -10.72 11.69 20.58
C GLU A 167 -11.66 11.99 21.76
N LYS A 168 -12.34 10.96 22.29
CA LYS A 168 -13.19 11.11 23.49
C LYS A 168 -12.38 11.54 24.72
N ILE A 169 -11.22 10.92 24.95
CA ILE A 169 -10.33 11.28 26.07
C ILE A 169 -9.86 12.73 25.92
N MET A 170 -9.42 13.14 24.73
CA MET A 170 -9.00 14.52 24.52
C MET A 170 -10.13 15.53 24.76
N ALA A 171 -11.37 15.19 24.40
CA ALA A 171 -12.52 16.05 24.65
C ALA A 171 -12.76 16.30 26.15
N VAL A 172 -12.45 15.31 27.00
CA VAL A 172 -12.61 15.41 28.46
C VAL A 172 -11.39 16.06 29.11
N VAL A 173 -10.18 15.61 28.76
CA VAL A 173 -8.93 16.06 29.40
C VAL A 173 -8.55 17.48 28.97
N ASN A 174 -8.78 17.86 27.71
CA ASN A 174 -8.44 19.19 27.21
C ASN A 174 -9.45 19.66 26.14
N PRO A 175 -10.62 20.19 26.57
CA PRO A 175 -11.69 20.59 25.67
C PRO A 175 -11.27 21.71 24.70
N GLU A 176 -10.47 22.68 25.16
CA GLU A 176 -9.97 23.77 24.31
C GLU A 176 -9.07 23.28 23.18
N ARG A 177 -8.13 22.37 23.48
CA ARG A 177 -7.25 21.78 22.45
C ARG A 177 -8.05 20.96 21.45
N ASN A 178 -9.06 20.22 21.91
CA ASN A 178 -9.96 19.49 21.02
C ASN A 178 -10.75 20.44 20.11
N ALA A 179 -11.31 21.52 20.65
CA ALA A 179 -12.02 22.55 19.89
C ALA A 179 -11.10 23.21 18.84
N LYS A 180 -9.88 23.62 19.23
CA LYS A 180 -8.87 24.18 18.31
C LYS A 180 -8.51 23.20 17.19
N ARG A 181 -8.36 21.91 17.49
CA ARG A 181 -8.13 20.86 16.48
C ARG A 181 -9.29 20.76 15.51
N LYS A 182 -10.54 20.76 15.98
CA LYS A 182 -11.74 20.70 15.13
C LYS A 182 -11.84 21.92 14.22
N LEU A 183 -11.58 23.13 14.73
CA LEU A 183 -11.54 24.37 13.93
C LEU A 183 -10.47 24.31 12.84
N LYS A 184 -9.26 23.84 13.18
CA LYS A 184 -8.15 23.69 12.21
C LYS A 184 -8.47 22.65 11.13
N LEU A 185 -9.16 21.57 11.49
CA LEU A 185 -9.57 20.55 10.52
C LEU A 185 -10.66 21.09 9.58
N ALA A 186 -11.65 21.82 10.12
CA ALA A 186 -12.70 22.46 9.35
C ALA A 186 -12.13 23.48 8.34
N SER A 187 -11.17 24.31 8.77
CA SER A 187 -10.51 25.28 7.89
C SER A 187 -9.71 24.60 6.79
N LYS A 188 -8.96 23.52 7.10
CA LYS A 188 -8.26 22.70 6.11
C LYS A 188 -9.22 22.09 5.09
N ASN A 189 -10.34 21.53 5.55
CA ASN A 189 -11.35 20.93 4.67
C ASN A 189 -12.00 21.97 3.75
N LYS A 190 -12.31 23.17 4.28
CA LYS A 190 -12.83 24.29 3.50
C LYS A 190 -11.84 24.73 2.41
N ALA A 191 -10.56 24.88 2.77
CA ALA A 191 -9.51 25.23 1.83
C ALA A 191 -9.33 24.15 0.75
N ASN A 192 -9.36 22.88 1.13
CA ASN A 192 -9.26 21.77 0.17
C ASN A 192 -10.44 21.76 -0.80
N LYS A 193 -11.67 21.89 -0.29
CA LYS A 193 -12.88 22.00 -1.12
C LYS A 193 -12.78 23.16 -2.12
N LYS A 194 -12.26 24.32 -1.70
CA LYS A 194 -12.04 25.47 -2.59
C LYS A 194 -11.03 25.13 -3.71
N ARG A 195 -9.92 24.49 -3.39
CA ARG A 195 -8.91 24.05 -4.37
C ARG A 195 -9.51 23.07 -5.37
N THR A 196 -10.17 22.01 -4.89
CA THR A 196 -10.80 21.01 -5.76
C THR A 196 -11.83 21.63 -6.71
N MET A 197 -12.68 22.54 -6.21
CA MET A 197 -13.65 23.25 -7.05
C MET A 197 -12.97 24.14 -8.08
N SER A 198 -11.93 24.88 -7.69
CA SER A 198 -11.16 25.73 -8.61
C SER A 198 -10.50 24.91 -9.71
N SER A 199 -9.89 23.76 -9.38
CA SER A 199 -9.27 22.86 -10.35
C SER A 199 -10.30 22.25 -11.32
N LYS A 200 -11.50 21.89 -10.83
CA LYS A 200 -12.60 21.42 -11.69
C LYS A 200 -13.08 22.51 -12.65
N MET A 201 -13.30 23.74 -12.16
CA MET A 201 -13.71 24.86 -13.00
C MET A 201 -12.66 25.17 -14.08
N ALA A 202 -11.38 25.20 -13.71
CA ALA A 202 -10.29 25.43 -14.67
C ALA A 202 -10.18 24.33 -15.75
N ARG A 203 -10.60 23.09 -15.43
CA ARG A 203 -10.68 21.98 -16.38
C ARG A 203 -11.84 22.17 -17.36
N TRP A 204 -13.00 22.61 -16.88
CA TRP A 204 -14.17 22.90 -17.72
C TRP A 204 -13.98 24.10 -18.63
N SER A 205 -13.22 25.12 -18.22
CA SER A 205 -12.91 26.28 -19.08
C SER A 205 -11.91 25.98 -20.20
N ARG A 206 -11.34 24.77 -20.25
CA ARG A 206 -10.36 24.33 -21.26
C ARG A 206 -10.91 23.26 -22.22
N SER A 207 -12.17 22.86 -22.07
CA SER A 207 -12.92 21.99 -23.00
C SER A 207 -13.91 22.84 -23.79
#